data_AF-A0A642C7Z3-F1
#
_entry.id   AF-A0A642C7Z3-F1
#
_cell.length_a   1.000
_cell.length_b   1.000
_cell.length_c   1.000
_cell.angle_alpha   90.00
_cell.angle_beta   90.00
_cell.angle_gamma   90.00
#
_symmetry.space_group_name_H-M   'P 1'
#
loop_
_entity.id
_entity.type
_entity.pdbx_description
1 polymer ?
#
loop_
_entity_poly.entity_id
_entity_poly.type
_entity_poly.pdbx_seq_one_letter_code
_entity_poly.pdbx_strand_id
1 'polypeptide(L)' 'DMQTAANAGVTVCGVTWGFRPRAELEEFSPQYIVDTAEEIKRLIL' A
#
# COMPACT_ATOMS: atom_id res chain seq x y z
N ASP A 1 4.10 2.76 -7.93
CA ASP A 1 2.93 2.00 -7.41
C ASP A 1 1.82 2.93 -6.96
N MET A 2 2.02 3.71 -5.90
CA MET A 2 0.98 4.62 -5.37
C MET A 2 0.40 5.58 -6.43
N GLN A 3 1.27 6.34 -7.10
CA GLN A 3 0.84 7.24 -8.17
C GLN A 3 0.24 6.50 -9.37
N THR A 4 0.78 5.33 -9.71
CA THR A 4 0.24 4.49 -10.79
C THR A 4 -1.20 4.08 -10.47
N ALA A 5 -1.46 3.63 -9.24
CA ALA A 5 -2.79 3.23 -8.79
C ALA A 5 -3.76 4.40 -8.74
N ALA A 6 -3.32 5.56 -8.22
CA ALA A 6 -4.11 6.80 -8.21
C ALA A 6 -4.50 7.22 -9.63
N ASN A 7 -3.55 7.22 -10.57
CA ASN A 7 -3.79 7.56 -11.97
C ASN A 7 -4.69 6.54 -12.69
N ALA A 8 -4.65 5.27 -12.27
CA ALA A 8 -5.50 4.20 -12.80
C ALA A 8 -6.86 4.09 -12.10
N GLY A 9 -7.10 4.83 -11.01
CA GLY A 9 -8.34 4.75 -10.22
C GLY A 9 -8.54 3.41 -9.51
N VAL A 10 -7.46 2.72 -9.14
CA VAL A 10 -7.52 1.41 -8.46
C VAL A 10 -7.02 1.52 -7.01
N THR A 11 -7.50 0.62 -6.17
CA THR A 11 -7.02 0.46 -4.79
C THR A 11 -5.56 0.02 -4.76
N VAL A 12 -4.81 0.58 -3.82
CA VAL A 12 -3.41 0.24 -3.56
C VAL A 12 -3.19 -0.06 -2.09
N CYS A 13 -2.31 -1.03 -1.83
CA CYS A 13 -1.86 -1.41 -0.50
C CYS A 13 -0.36 -1.16 -0.40
N GLY A 14 0.07 -0.33 0.55
CA GLY A 14 1.47 -0.09 0.87
C GLY A 14 2.03 -1.22 1.73
N VAL A 15 3.26 -1.64 1.44
CA VAL A 15 3.95 -2.69 2.21
C VAL A 15 5.23 -2.11 2.80
N THR A 16 5.45 -2.29 4.11
CA THR A 16 6.62 -1.71 4.80
C THR A 16 7.91 -2.51 4.64
N TRP A 17 7.81 -3.73 4.11
CA TRP A 17 8.95 -4.59 3.77
C TRP A 17 9.46 -4.41 2.33
N GLY A 18 9.05 -3.31 1.67
CA GLY A 18 9.53 -2.91 0.35
C GLY A 18 10.75 -1.99 0.40
N PHE A 19 11.01 -1.31 -0.71
CA PHE A 19 12.16 -0.38 -0.83
C PHE A 19 11.89 1.02 -0.28
N ARG A 20 10.63 1.37 -0.02
CA ARG A 20 10.24 2.72 0.42
C ARG A 20 9.94 2.71 1.91
N PRO A 21 10.43 3.71 2.67
CA PRO A 21 10.09 3.83 4.08
C PRO A 21 8.59 4.13 4.25
N ARG A 22 8.02 3.73 5.39
CA ARG A 22 6.60 3.96 5.72
C ARG A 22 6.17 5.42 5.55
N ALA A 23 7.00 6.37 5.97
CA ALA A 23 6.70 7.80 5.83
C ALA A 23 6.44 8.21 4.37
N GLU A 24 7.24 7.70 3.42
CA GLU A 24 7.03 7.96 1.99
C GLU A 24 5.71 7.33 1.51
N LEU A 25 5.32 6.17 2.02
CA LEU A 25 4.04 5.53 1.67
C LEU A 25 2.85 6.37 2.18
N GLU A 26 2.94 6.92 3.38
CA GLU A 26 1.89 7.72 4.02
C GLU A 26 1.62 9.04 3.26
N GLU A 27 2.64 9.64 2.64
CA GLU A 27 2.48 10.84 1.79
C GLU A 27 1.51 10.63 0.63
N PHE A 28 1.36 9.39 0.14
CA PHE A 28 0.42 9.06 -0.93
C PHE A 28 -0.97 8.66 -0.44
N SER A 29 -1.22 8.65 0.88
CA SER A 29 -2.51 8.31 1.49
C SER A 29 -3.14 7.01 0.94
N PRO A 30 -2.41 5.89 0.90
CA PRO A 30 -2.97 4.61 0.46
C PRO A 30 -4.11 4.19 1.39
N GLN A 31 -5.07 3.42 0.84
CA GLN A 31 -6.19 2.90 1.64
C GLN A 31 -5.70 1.94 2.73
N TYR A 32 -4.58 1.25 2.49
CA TYR A 32 -4.01 0.28 3.41
C TYR A 32 -2.49 0.40 3.44
N ILE A 33 -1.90 0.25 4.62
CA ILE A 33 -0.48 -0.03 4.80
C ILE A 33 -0.36 -1.22 5.73
N VAL A 34 0.37 -2.23 5.32
CA VAL A 34 0.55 -3.49 6.06
C VAL A 34 2.01 -3.71 6.41
N ASP A 35 2.25 -4.48 7.47
CA ASP A 35 3.59 -4.85 7.96
C ASP A 35 3.95 -6.31 7.71
N THR A 36 2.97 -7.15 7.39
CA THR A 36 3.21 -8.54 6.96
C THR A 36 2.37 -8.95 5.74
N ALA A 37 2.88 -9.92 4.96
CA ALA A 37 2.12 -10.48 3.85
C ALA A 37 0.81 -11.17 4.28
N GLU A 38 0.73 -11.64 5.52
CA GLU A 38 -0.47 -12.28 6.07
C GLU A 38 -1.62 -11.29 6.25
N GLU A 39 -1.32 -10.03 6.57
CA GLU A 39 -2.34 -8.96 6.66
C GLU A 39 -3.04 -8.72 5.32
N ILE A 40 -2.34 -8.90 4.19
CA ILE A 40 -2.94 -8.76 2.84
C ILE A 40 -4.10 -9.73 2.67
N LYS A 41 -3.99 -10.97 3.16
CA LYS A 41 -5.06 -11.96 3.04
C LYS A 41 -6.35 -11.49 3.72
N ARG A 42 -6.26 -10.69 4.78
CA ARG A 42 -7.43 -10.14 5.49
C ARG A 42 -8.10 -8.98 4.75
N LEU A 43 -7.46 -8.43 3.72
CA LEU A 43 -7.98 -7.33 2.91
C LEU A 43 -8.71 -7.82 1.65
N ILE A 44 -8.41 -9.03 1.19
CA ILE A 44 -8.93 -9.59 -0.08
C ILE A 44 -9.90 -10.76 0.10
N LEU A 45 -10.06 -11.26 1.32
CA LEU A 45 -10.99 -12.32 1.72
C LEU A 45 -12.10 -11.73 2.59
#